data_AF-A0A5S3R902-F1
#
_entry.id   AF-A0A5S3R902-F1
#
_cell.length_a   1.000
_cell.length_b   1.000
_cell.length_c   1.000
_cell.angle_alpha   90.00
_cell.angle_beta   90.00
_cell.angle_gamma   90.00
#
_symmetry.space_group_name_H-M   'P 1'
#
loop_
_entity.id
_entity.type
_entity.pdbx_description
1 polymer ?
#
loop_
_entity_poly.entity_id
_entity_poly.type
_entity_poly.pdbx_seq_one_letter_code
_entity_poly.pdbx_strand_id
1 'polypeptide(L)'
;MKHDSKAELDSNTALIIKDLYRAVQATIKTDDSRGMDGSTWCFKPKNGSTYSETCLWSPYSNTERRNLTDLVTLGNKLFEISNFESVQQ
;
A
#
# COMPACT_ATOMS: atom_id res chain seq x y z
N MET A 1 -9.87 12.12 20.67
CA MET A 1 -10.79 12.06 19.51
C MET A 1 -10.01 11.43 18.37
N LYS A 2 -10.40 10.26 17.86
CA LYS A 2 -9.78 9.69 16.65
C LYS A 2 -10.42 10.38 15.45
N HIS A 3 -9.63 11.09 14.67
CA HIS A 3 -10.08 11.62 13.38
C HIS A 3 -10.06 10.47 12.38
N ASP A 4 -11.20 9.80 12.21
CA ASP A 4 -11.37 8.80 11.18
C ASP A 4 -12.05 9.48 9.97
N SER A 5 -11.27 9.74 8.92
CA SER A 5 -11.80 10.21 7.63
C SER A 5 -12.21 9.00 6.79
N LYS A 6 -13.40 9.04 6.20
CA LYS A 6 -13.90 8.01 5.27
C LYS A 6 -14.28 8.69 3.95
N ALA A 7 -13.71 8.22 2.85
CA ALA A 7 -14.11 8.60 1.51
C ALA A 7 -14.90 7.45 0.89
N GLU A 8 -16.09 7.76 0.36
CA GLU A 8 -16.81 6.81 -0.51
C GLU A 8 -16.18 6.84 -1.89
N LEU A 9 -15.82 5.66 -2.39
CA LEU A 9 -15.26 5.49 -3.73
C LEU A 9 -16.38 5.20 -4.72
N ASP A 10 -16.30 5.77 -5.90
CA ASP A 10 -17.14 5.32 -7.01
C ASP A 10 -16.82 3.86 -7.37
N SER A 11 -17.76 3.21 -8.06
CA SER A 11 -17.67 1.77 -8.35
C SER A 11 -16.44 1.40 -9.18
N ASN A 12 -16.00 2.25 -10.10
CA ASN A 12 -14.84 1.95 -10.94
C ASN A 12 -13.55 2.07 -10.13
N THR A 13 -13.41 3.12 -9.34
CA THR A 13 -12.27 3.31 -8.44
C THR A 13 -12.16 2.17 -7.42
N ALA A 14 -13.28 1.74 -6.86
CA ALA A 14 -13.33 0.62 -5.92
C ALA A 14 -12.86 -0.71 -6.57
N LEU A 15 -13.25 -0.97 -7.82
CA LEU A 15 -12.81 -2.16 -8.57
C LEU A 15 -11.30 -2.13 -8.84
N ILE A 16 -10.77 -0.99 -9.29
CA ILE A 16 -9.33 -0.81 -9.56
C ILE A 16 -8.50 -1.06 -8.30
N ILE A 17 -8.89 -0.45 -7.17
CA ILE A 17 -8.18 -0.64 -5.89
C ILE A 17 -8.25 -2.11 -5.46
N LYS A 18 -9.41 -2.76 -5.63
CA LYS A 18 -9.58 -4.17 -5.26
C LYS A 18 -8.67 -5.09 -6.08
N ASP A 19 -8.51 -4.83 -7.37
CA ASP A 19 -7.66 -5.64 -8.23
C ASP A 19 -6.17 -5.41 -7.93
N LEU A 20 -5.75 -4.16 -7.72
CA LEU A 20 -4.39 -3.84 -7.25
C LEU A 20 -4.09 -4.48 -5.91
N TYR A 21 -5.03 -4.43 -4.97
CA TYR A 21 -4.89 -5.04 -3.66
C TYR A 21 -4.69 -6.56 -3.73
N ARG A 22 -5.43 -7.24 -4.62
CA ARG A 22 -5.25 -8.68 -4.87
C ARG A 22 -3.91 -9.00 -5.53
N ALA A 23 -3.46 -8.17 -6.47
CA ALA A 23 -2.15 -8.31 -7.10
C ALA A 23 -1.04 -8.25 -6.04
N VAL A 24 -1.07 -7.23 -5.18
CA VAL A 24 -0.12 -7.08 -4.06
C VAL A 24 -0.15 -8.30 -3.14
N GLN A 25 -1.33 -8.78 -2.75
CA GLN A 25 -1.42 -9.99 -1.91
C GLN A 25 -0.75 -11.21 -2.54
N ALA A 26 -0.82 -11.36 -3.86
CA ALA A 26 -0.23 -12.49 -4.58
C ALA A 26 1.29 -12.36 -4.75
N THR A 27 1.83 -11.14 -4.79
CA THR A 27 3.23 -10.86 -5.18
C THR A 27 4.13 -10.43 -4.02
N ILE A 28 3.56 -9.87 -2.95
CA ILE A 28 4.33 -9.29 -1.85
C ILE A 28 5.11 -10.35 -1.07
N LYS A 29 6.36 -10.02 -0.74
CA LYS A 29 7.24 -10.85 0.08
C LYS A 29 7.84 -9.99 1.18
N THR A 30 8.10 -10.62 2.33
CA THR A 30 8.93 -10.00 3.36
C THR A 30 10.30 -9.72 2.79
N ASP A 31 10.83 -8.56 3.09
CA ASP A 31 12.13 -8.16 2.59
C ASP A 31 13.21 -8.56 3.59
N ASP A 32 14.27 -9.20 3.09
CA ASP A 32 15.43 -9.56 3.91
C ASP A 32 16.43 -8.39 4.00
N SER A 33 16.20 -7.33 3.22
CA SER A 33 17.08 -6.18 3.11
C SER A 33 16.86 -5.18 4.26
N ARG A 34 17.97 -4.66 4.80
CA ARG A 34 17.96 -3.64 5.86
C ARG A 34 18.24 -2.28 5.25
N GLY A 35 17.29 -1.36 5.38
CA GLY A 35 17.45 0.03 4.99
C GLY A 35 18.35 0.85 5.91
N MET A 36 18.87 1.96 5.39
CA MET A 36 19.68 2.92 6.17
C MET A 36 18.82 3.90 6.99
N ASP A 37 17.57 4.14 6.59
CA ASP A 37 16.69 5.21 7.09
C ASP A 37 15.60 4.73 8.06
N GLY A 38 15.57 3.43 8.41
CA GLY A 38 14.66 2.85 9.40
C GLY A 38 13.17 2.86 9.02
N SER A 39 12.80 3.36 7.85
CA SER A 39 11.41 3.47 7.42
C SER A 39 10.87 2.12 6.99
N THR A 40 10.02 1.53 7.85
CA THR A 40 9.38 0.23 7.60
C THR A 40 7.97 0.44 7.09
N TRP A 41 7.65 -0.12 5.93
CA TRP A 41 6.32 -0.11 5.34
C TRP A 41 5.67 -1.46 5.53
N CYS A 42 4.48 -1.48 6.14
CA CYS A 42 3.77 -2.72 6.41
C CYS A 42 2.44 -2.76 5.65
N PHE A 43 2.29 -3.78 4.82
CA PHE A 43 1.03 -4.11 4.18
C PHE A 43 0.27 -5.07 5.09
N LYS A 44 -0.91 -4.65 5.58
CA LYS A 44 -1.71 -5.42 6.54
C LYS A 44 -3.06 -5.85 5.98
N PRO A 45 -3.10 -6.86 5.09
CA PRO A 45 -4.37 -7.23 4.51
C PRO A 45 -5.25 -8.01 5.47
N LYS A 46 -6.56 -7.82 5.35
CA LYS A 46 -7.53 -8.64 6.08
C LYS A 46 -7.64 -10.00 5.40
N ASN A 47 -7.40 -11.07 6.15
CA ASN A 47 -7.53 -12.46 5.71
C ASN A 47 -8.57 -13.17 6.57
N GLY A 48 -9.83 -13.21 6.11
CA GLY A 48 -10.94 -13.74 6.89
C GLY A 48 -11.16 -12.96 8.19
N SER A 49 -10.99 -13.65 9.33
CA SER A 49 -11.13 -13.09 10.68
C SER A 49 -9.83 -12.49 11.24
N THR A 50 -8.70 -12.70 10.57
CA THR A 50 -7.38 -12.23 11.02
C THR A 50 -6.80 -11.22 10.04
N TYR A 51 -5.73 -10.55 10.46
CA TYR A 51 -4.90 -9.72 9.57
C TYR A 51 -3.59 -10.46 9.37
N SER A 52 -3.12 -10.55 8.12
CA SER A 52 -1.70 -10.82 7.88
C SER A 52 -0.95 -9.49 7.81
N GLU A 53 0.34 -9.52 8.08
CA GLU A 53 1.20 -8.33 8.05
C GLU A 53 2.51 -8.72 7.38
N THR A 54 2.82 -8.01 6.28
CA THR A 54 4.08 -8.14 5.58
C THR A 54 4.77 -6.78 5.60
N CYS A 55 5.89 -6.70 6.30
CA CYS A 55 6.68 -5.48 6.39
C CYS A 55 7.91 -5.57 5.50
N LEU A 56 8.26 -4.46 4.86
CA LEU A 56 9.42 -4.31 4.01
C LEU A 56 10.08 -2.95 4.24
N TRP A 57 11.36 -2.87 3.90
CA TRP A 57 12.02 -1.59 3.78
C TRP A 57 11.52 -0.82 2.54
N SER A 58 11.49 0.52 2.58
CA SER A 58 10.96 1.44 1.55
C SER A 58 10.60 0.80 0.19
N PRO A 59 9.31 0.79 -0.23
CA PRO A 59 8.87 0.11 -1.45
C PRO A 59 9.42 0.74 -2.74
N TYR A 60 9.85 2.00 -2.66
CA TYR A 60 10.39 2.77 -3.77
C TYR A 60 11.87 2.46 -4.08
N SER A 61 12.58 1.79 -3.17
CA SER A 61 13.97 1.40 -3.39
C SER A 61 14.05 0.09 -4.17
N ASN A 62 14.65 0.10 -5.36
CA ASN A 62 14.81 -1.08 -6.24
C ASN A 62 13.49 -1.82 -6.51
N THR A 63 12.39 -1.10 -6.70
CA THR A 63 11.02 -1.61 -6.81
C THR A 63 10.89 -2.80 -7.77
N GLU A 64 11.37 -2.67 -9.01
CA GLU A 64 11.28 -3.73 -10.02
C GLU A 64 12.06 -4.98 -9.61
N ARG A 65 13.31 -4.82 -9.15
CA ARG A 65 14.17 -5.93 -8.72
C ARG A 65 13.60 -6.67 -7.51
N ARG A 66 12.85 -5.98 -6.66
CA ARG A 66 12.20 -6.53 -5.46
C ARG A 66 10.77 -7.00 -5.72
N ASN A 67 10.28 -6.90 -6.97
CA ASN A 67 8.92 -7.27 -7.35
C ASN A 67 7.84 -6.52 -6.53
N LEU A 68 8.06 -5.22 -6.29
CA LEU A 68 7.19 -4.36 -5.47
C LEU A 68 6.36 -3.37 -6.30
N THR A 69 6.36 -3.51 -7.62
CA THR A 69 5.69 -2.57 -8.53
C THR A 69 4.21 -2.40 -8.20
N ASP A 70 3.48 -3.50 -8.00
CA ASP A 70 2.05 -3.46 -7.65
C ASP A 70 1.81 -2.74 -6.31
N LEU A 71 2.71 -2.90 -5.34
CA LEU A 71 2.59 -2.26 -4.03
C LEU A 71 2.79 -0.75 -4.13
N VAL A 72 3.77 -0.32 -4.93
CA VAL A 72 4.00 1.11 -5.23
C VAL A 72 2.80 1.68 -5.97
N THR A 73 2.29 0.99 -6.99
CA THR A 73 1.11 1.43 -7.75
C THR A 73 -0.12 1.57 -6.85
N LEU A 74 -0.37 0.59 -5.96
CA LEU A 74 -1.46 0.66 -5.00
C LEU A 74 -1.28 1.85 -4.04
N GLY A 75 -0.09 2.04 -3.47
CA GLY A 75 0.21 3.14 -2.56
C GLY A 75 0.00 4.50 -3.21
N ASN A 76 0.53 4.70 -4.42
CA ASN A 76 0.34 5.94 -5.17
C ASN A 76 -1.15 6.19 -5.47
N LYS A 77 -1.89 5.15 -5.88
CA LYS A 77 -3.32 5.31 -6.17
C LYS A 77 -4.14 5.69 -4.95
N LEU A 78 -3.84 5.08 -3.80
CA LEU A 78 -4.48 5.43 -2.53
C LEU A 78 -4.13 6.85 -2.09
N PHE A 79 -2.89 7.29 -2.33
CA PHE A 79 -2.45 8.66 -2.03
C PHE A 79 -3.19 9.70 -2.89
N GLU A 80 -3.29 9.49 -4.21
CA GLU A 80 -4.09 10.34 -5.12
C GLU A 80 -5.54 10.49 -4.61
N ILE A 81 -6.17 9.39 -4.23
CA ILE A 81 -7.57 9.35 -3.79
C ILE A 81 -7.78 10.00 -2.42
N SER A 82 -6.78 9.94 -1.56
CA SER A 82 -6.88 10.46 -0.19
C SER A 82 -6.95 11.98 -0.10
N ASN A 83 -6.88 12.71 -1.23
CA ASN A 83 -6.77 14.16 -1.29
C ASN A 83 -5.54 14.74 -0.54
N PHE A 84 -4.58 13.90 -0.11
CA PHE A 84 -3.35 14.37 0.54
C PHE A 84 -2.43 15.14 -0.43
N GLU A 85 -2.60 15.01 -1.75
CA GLU A 85 -1.94 15.90 -2.73
C GLU A 85 -2.29 17.38 -2.53
N SER A 86 -3.51 17.70 -2.08
CA SER A 86 -3.96 19.08 -1.87
C SER A 86 -3.46 19.74 -0.58
N VAL A 87 -2.82 18.97 0.32
CA VAL A 87 -2.38 19.46 1.65
C VAL A 87 -0.93 19.99 1.62
N GLN A 88 -0.25 19.96 0.47
CA GLN A 88 1.07 20.57 0.26
C GLN A 88 1.02 22.02 -0.28
N GLN A 89 0.04 22.83 0.13
CA GLN A 89 0.03 24.27 -0.14
C GLN A 89 0.46 25.09 1.07
#